data_AF-A0A9Q9HNN8-F1
#
_entry.id   AF-A0A9Q9HNN8-F1
#
_cell.length_a   1.000
_cell.length_b   1.000
_cell.length_c   1.000
_cell.angle_alpha   90.00
_cell.angle_beta   90.00
_cell.angle_gamma   90.00
#
_symmetry.space_group_name_H-M   'P 1'
#
loop_
_entity.id
_entity.type
_entity.pdbx_description
1 polymer ?
#
loop_
_entity_poly.entity_id
_entity_poly.type
_entity_poly.pdbx_seq_one_letter_code
_entity_poly.pdbx_strand_id
1 'polypeptide(L)'
;MGQTPGRKHRLGLGAHAKSAATRDPCARRRFMDGAHPFETLKRVADPATYINEANAARVPECAGPFARSLFGCLGNGPQEAANTAITFAISATPRGCIR
;
A
#
# COMPACT_ATOMS: atom_id res chain seq x y z
N MET A 1 -0.01 -33.96 -2.18
CA MET A 1 0.68 -34.11 -3.48
C MET A 1 0.87 -32.72 -4.09
N GLY A 2 2.07 -32.15 -4.03
CA GLY A 2 2.34 -30.80 -4.55
C GLY A 2 2.53 -30.83 -6.07
N GLN A 3 1.85 -29.93 -6.79
CA GLN A 3 2.02 -29.76 -8.23
C GLN A 3 3.50 -29.51 -8.57
N THR A 4 4.08 -30.27 -9.49
CA THR A 4 5.46 -30.02 -9.96
C THR A 4 5.47 -28.71 -10.77
N PRO A 5 6.23 -27.68 -10.37
CA PRO A 5 6.26 -26.43 -11.12
C PRO A 5 6.85 -26.66 -12.51
N GLY A 6 6.14 -26.18 -13.54
CA GLY A 6 6.56 -26.33 -14.94
C GLY A 6 7.92 -25.71 -15.23
N ARG A 7 8.61 -26.21 -16.26
CA ARG A 7 9.96 -25.74 -16.65
C ARG A 7 10.03 -24.21 -16.85
N LYS A 8 8.95 -23.61 -17.35
CA LYS A 8 8.83 -22.15 -17.52
C LYS A 8 8.91 -21.37 -16.19
N HIS A 9 8.27 -21.86 -15.12
CA HIS A 9 8.37 -21.25 -13.78
C HIS A 9 9.76 -21.47 -13.16
N ARG A 10 10.36 -22.65 -13.39
CA ARG A 10 11.71 -22.95 -12.90
C ARG A 10 12.77 -22.05 -13.54
N LEU A 11 12.65 -21.82 -14.84
CA LEU A 11 13.61 -21.03 -15.62
C LEU A 11 13.24 -19.53 -15.71
N GLY A 12 12.06 -19.13 -15.23
CA GLY A 12 11.59 -17.74 -15.29
C GLY A 12 11.19 -17.26 -16.70
N LEU A 13 11.14 -18.14 -17.70
CA LEU A 13 10.85 -17.81 -19.11
C LEU A 13 9.35 -17.84 -19.44
N GLY A 14 8.51 -17.23 -18.60
CA GLY A 14 7.06 -17.18 -18.83
C GLY A 14 6.43 -15.91 -18.29
N ALA A 15 5.16 -15.68 -18.62
CA ALA A 15 4.37 -14.52 -18.17
C ALA A 15 3.99 -14.58 -16.66
N HIS A 16 4.71 -15.37 -15.87
CA HIS A 16 4.47 -15.50 -14.44
C HIS A 16 5.30 -14.46 -13.70
N ALA A 17 4.64 -13.67 -12.84
CA ALA A 17 5.31 -12.65 -12.02
C ALA A 17 6.30 -13.23 -11.00
N LYS A 18 6.21 -14.54 -10.71
CA LYS A 18 7.10 -15.25 -9.78
C LYS A 18 7.74 -16.44 -10.48
N SER A 19 9.04 -16.61 -10.24
CA SER A 19 9.85 -17.74 -10.71
C SER A 19 10.43 -18.49 -9.51
N ALA A 20 11.01 -19.67 -9.73
CA ALA A 20 11.67 -20.42 -8.66
C ALA A 20 12.76 -19.62 -7.92
N ALA A 21 13.44 -18.70 -8.62
CA ALA A 21 14.50 -17.86 -8.03
C ALA A 21 13.95 -16.66 -7.23
N THR A 22 12.82 -16.09 -7.64
CA THR A 22 12.22 -14.89 -7.02
C THR A 22 11.06 -15.23 -6.08
N ARG A 23 10.82 -16.53 -5.82
CA ARG A 23 9.66 -17.00 -5.05
C ARG A 23 9.67 -16.46 -3.62
N ASP A 24 10.83 -16.45 -2.98
CA ASP A 24 10.99 -16.03 -1.60
C ASP A 24 12.05 -14.92 -1.52
N PRO A 25 11.65 -13.66 -1.28
CA PRO A 25 12.57 -12.53 -1.21
C PRO A 25 13.45 -12.54 0.04
N CYS A 26 13.07 -13.29 1.08
CA CYS A 26 13.80 -13.39 2.35
C CYS A 26 14.67 -14.66 2.43
N ALA A 27 14.77 -15.48 1.37
CA ALA A 27 15.52 -16.74 1.42
C ALA A 27 17.03 -16.54 1.67
N ARG A 28 17.54 -15.36 1.30
CA ARG A 28 18.94 -14.96 1.46
C ARG A 28 19.13 -13.75 2.37
N ARG A 29 18.04 -13.17 2.89
CA ARG A 29 18.02 -11.92 3.68
C ARG A 29 17.32 -12.17 5.01
N ARG A 30 17.64 -11.42 6.07
CA ARG A 30 16.93 -11.58 7.34
C ARG A 30 15.53 -11.01 7.16
N PHE A 31 14.53 -11.65 7.75
CA PHE A 31 13.14 -11.21 7.63
C PHE A 31 12.93 -9.76 8.12
N MET A 32 13.71 -9.32 9.11
CA MET A 32 13.66 -7.95 9.66
C MET A 32 14.08 -6.86 8.67
N ASP A 33 14.93 -7.18 7.69
CA ASP A 33 15.45 -6.20 6.73
C ASP A 33 14.47 -5.98 5.55
N GLY A 34 13.39 -6.76 5.49
CA GLY A 34 12.37 -6.66 4.45
C GLY A 34 12.81 -7.21 3.09
N ALA A 35 11.87 -7.20 2.14
CA ALA A 35 12.10 -7.72 0.78
C ALA A 35 12.91 -6.77 -0.11
N HIS A 36 12.89 -5.47 0.19
CA HIS A 36 13.56 -4.42 -0.60
C HIS A 36 14.83 -3.95 0.14
N PRO A 37 15.92 -3.63 -0.59
CA PRO A 37 17.18 -3.22 0.01
C PRO A 37 17.12 -1.77 0.50
N PHE A 38 16.59 -1.54 1.70
CA PHE A 38 16.56 -0.21 2.32
C PHE A 38 17.91 0.21 2.92
N GLU A 39 18.81 -0.74 3.16
CA GLU A 39 20.14 -0.51 3.70
C GLU A 39 21.07 0.25 2.74
N THR A 40 20.79 0.19 1.44
CA THR A 40 21.59 0.89 0.41
C THR A 40 21.18 2.34 0.23
N LEU A 41 20.03 2.75 0.79
CA LEU A 41 19.55 4.12 0.67
C LEU A 41 20.35 5.05 1.60
N LYS A 42 20.68 6.25 1.09
CA LYS A 42 21.38 7.27 1.87
C LYS A 42 20.49 7.73 3.03
N ARG A 43 20.96 7.54 4.26
CA ARG A 43 20.31 8.06 5.46
C ARG A 43 20.85 9.44 5.77
N VAL A 44 19.95 10.38 5.99
CA VAL A 44 20.25 11.75 6.41
C VAL A 44 19.40 12.03 7.64
N ALA A 45 19.99 12.67 8.65
CA ALA A 45 19.29 12.97 9.90
C ALA A 45 18.20 14.04 9.70
N ASP A 46 18.52 15.08 8.92
CA ASP A 46 17.59 16.12 8.51
C ASP A 46 16.86 15.70 7.23
N PRO A 47 15.53 15.89 7.13
CA PRO A 47 14.80 15.62 5.91
C PRO A 47 15.32 16.46 4.75
N ALA A 48 15.24 15.94 3.52
CA ALA A 48 15.68 16.67 2.33
C ALA A 48 14.85 17.94 2.03
N THR A 49 13.68 18.05 2.66
CA THR A 49 12.78 19.20 2.54
C THR A 49 12.72 19.94 3.88
N TYR A 50 12.76 21.27 3.82
CA TYR A 50 12.60 22.12 5.00
C TYR A 50 11.23 21.91 5.67
N ILE A 51 11.25 21.52 6.96
CA ILE A 51 10.06 21.37 7.80
C ILE A 51 10.15 22.40 8.92
N ASN A 52 9.16 23.30 8.99
CA ASN A 52 9.08 24.28 10.08
C ASN A 52 8.31 23.69 11.26
N GLU A 53 9.03 23.04 12.17
CA GLU A 53 8.44 22.34 13.33
C GLU A 53 7.70 23.27 14.30
N ALA A 54 8.19 24.51 14.49
CA ALA A 54 7.59 25.47 15.41
C ALA A 54 6.21 25.96 14.94
N ASN A 55 5.96 25.98 13.63
CA ASN A 55 4.73 26.52 13.03
C ASN A 55 3.79 25.43 12.50
N ALA A 56 4.13 24.14 12.66
CA ALA A 56 3.31 23.03 12.21
C ALA A 56 2.08 22.84 13.12
N ALA A 57 0.99 23.54 12.80
CA ALA A 57 -0.27 23.43 13.55
C ALA A 57 -0.89 22.02 13.44
N ARG A 58 -1.46 21.54 14.55
CA ARG A 58 -2.25 20.30 14.55
C ARG A 58 -3.55 20.53 13.78
N VAL A 59 -3.77 19.74 12.75
CA VAL A 59 -5.01 19.74 11.97
C VAL A 59 -6.00 18.77 12.62
N PRO A 60 -7.26 19.17 12.87
CA PRO A 60 -8.25 18.26 13.42
C PRO A 60 -8.60 17.17 12.40
N GLU A 61 -8.91 15.96 12.89
CA GLU A 61 -9.23 14.82 12.04
C GLU A 61 -10.43 15.07 11.11
N CYS A 62 -11.41 15.84 11.58
CA CYS A 62 -12.60 16.21 10.80
C CYS A 62 -12.29 17.17 9.63
N ALA A 63 -11.12 17.81 9.62
CA ALA A 63 -10.70 18.66 8.51
C ALA A 63 -10.12 17.88 7.32
N GLY A 64 -9.90 16.57 7.47
CA GLY A 64 -9.48 15.72 6.36
C GLY A 64 -10.50 15.75 5.22
N PRO A 65 -10.05 15.75 3.95
CA PRO A 65 -10.94 15.89 2.79
C PRO A 65 -12.01 14.80 2.71
N PHE A 66 -11.68 13.59 3.18
CA PHE A 66 -12.61 12.47 3.23
C PHE A 66 -13.74 12.67 4.26
N ALA A 67 -13.39 13.09 5.48
CA ALA A 67 -14.39 13.41 6.51
C ALA A 67 -15.27 14.58 6.06
N ARG A 68 -14.68 15.62 5.47
CA ARG A 68 -15.41 16.76 4.90
C ARG A 68 -16.38 16.37 3.77
N SER A 69 -16.04 15.39 2.94
CA SER A 69 -16.98 14.87 1.92
C SER A 69 -18.15 14.11 2.55
N LEU A 70 -17.92 13.31 3.60
CA LEU A 70 -18.98 12.54 4.26
C LEU A 70 -20.01 13.44 4.97
N PHE A 71 -19.52 14.44 5.70
CA PHE A 71 -20.38 15.37 6.45
C PHE A 71 -21.03 16.46 5.57
N GLY A 72 -20.85 16.40 4.24
CA GLY A 72 -21.49 17.32 3.31
C GLY A 72 -20.85 18.71 3.25
N CYS A 73 -19.67 18.92 3.86
CA CYS A 73 -18.96 20.21 3.81
C CYS A 73 -18.49 20.59 2.39
N LEU A 74 -18.48 19.64 1.45
CA LEU A 74 -18.08 19.82 0.05
C LEU A 74 -19.26 19.82 -0.95
N GLY A 75 -20.51 19.76 -0.44
CA GLY A 75 -21.73 19.71 -1.26
C GLY A 75 -22.25 18.30 -1.53
N ASN A 76 -23.43 18.22 -2.15
CA ASN A 76 -24.22 16.99 -2.28
C ASN A 76 -23.59 15.93 -3.19
N GLY A 77 -22.94 16.34 -4.29
CA GLY A 77 -22.29 15.41 -5.22
C GLY A 77 -21.18 14.57 -4.55
N PRO A 78 -20.20 15.20 -3.89
CA PRO A 78 -19.19 14.50 -3.10
C PRO A 78 -19.76 13.71 -1.92
N GLN A 79 -20.87 14.13 -1.33
CA GLN A 79 -21.51 13.46 -0.20
C GLN A 79 -22.16 12.13 -0.59
N GLU A 80 -22.94 12.11 -1.67
CA GLU A 80 -23.55 10.90 -2.20
C GLU A 80 -22.49 9.89 -2.66
N ALA A 81 -21.42 10.40 -3.29
CA ALA A 81 -20.27 9.58 -3.66
C ALA A 81 -19.54 9.01 -2.43
N ALA A 82 -19.34 9.78 -1.36
CA ALA A 82 -18.63 9.32 -0.16
C ALA A 82 -19.45 8.31 0.67
N ASN A 83 -20.76 8.51 0.79
CA ASN A 83 -21.67 7.58 1.45
C ASN A 83 -21.71 6.22 0.74
N THR A 84 -21.65 6.22 -0.59
CA THR A 84 -21.60 5.00 -1.41
C THR A 84 -20.18 4.47 -1.64
N ALA A 85 -19.14 5.28 -1.41
CA ALA A 85 -17.74 4.90 -1.63
C ALA A 85 -17.24 3.80 -0.68
N ILE A 86 -17.74 3.72 0.55
CA ILE A 86 -17.46 2.56 1.42
C ILE A 86 -17.97 1.28 0.74
N THR A 87 -19.18 1.32 0.19
CA THR A 87 -19.74 0.19 -0.56
C THR A 87 -18.99 -0.06 -1.87
N PHE A 88 -18.50 0.96 -2.59
CA PHE A 88 -17.77 0.78 -3.85
C PHE A 88 -16.34 0.26 -3.66
N ALA A 89 -15.58 0.82 -2.72
CA ALA A 89 -14.23 0.34 -2.40
C ALA A 89 -14.25 -1.09 -1.81
N ILE A 90 -15.29 -1.43 -1.03
CA ILE A 90 -15.52 -2.79 -0.50
C ILE A 90 -16.14 -3.72 -1.55
N SER A 91 -16.95 -3.23 -2.50
CA SER A 91 -17.55 -4.08 -3.53
C SER A 91 -16.61 -4.41 -4.69
N ALA A 92 -15.55 -3.61 -4.89
CA ALA A 92 -14.47 -3.92 -5.81
C ALA A 92 -13.45 -4.92 -5.24
N THR A 93 -13.47 -5.16 -3.93
CA THR A 93 -12.71 -6.24 -3.29
C THR A 93 -13.57 -7.50 -3.18
N PRO A 94 -13.04 -8.71 -3.43
CA PRO A 94 -13.77 -9.93 -3.11
C PRO A 94 -14.07 -9.92 -1.60
N ARG A 95 -15.35 -9.67 -1.27
CA ARG A 95 -15.87 -9.62 0.10
C ARG A 95 -15.59 -10.98 0.76
N GLY A 96 -14.54 -11.07 1.56
CA GLY A 96 -14.24 -12.30 2.29
C GLY A 96 -12.85 -12.41 2.90
N CYS A 97 -11.89 -11.59 2.48
CA CYS A 97 -10.48 -11.83 2.86
C CYS A 97 -9.93 -10.93 3.98
N ILE A 98 -10.74 -10.03 4.54
CA ILE A 98 -10.34 -9.16 5.66
C ILE A 98 -11.38 -9.34 6.77
N ARG A 99 -11.18 -10.37 7.59
CA ARG A 99 -11.85 -10.56 8.88
C ARG A 99 -10.77 -10.75 9.94
#